data_AF-A0A1A6GCA7-F1
#
_entry.id   AF-A0A1A6GCA7-F1
#
_cell.length_a   1.000
_cell.length_b   1.000
_cell.length_c   1.000
_cell.angle_alpha   90.00
_cell.angle_beta   90.00
_cell.angle_gamma   90.00
#
_symmetry.space_group_name_H-M   'P 1'
#
loop_
_entity.id
_entity.type
_entity.pdbx_description
1 polymer ?
#
loop_
_entity_poly.entity_id
_entity_poly.type
_entity_poly.pdbx_seq_one_letter_code
_entity_poly.pdbx_strand_id
1 'polypeptide(L)'
;QDPPEKSIPICTLKNFSNAIEHTVQLFALDRDSKFMEQTLQLAGTQPLEGLVAVQCSLVLQRPQTRSDCLTCTYQHWRTQFSDHIQQLLHNFPPDQ
;
A
#
# COMPACT_ATOMS: atom_id res chain seq x y z
N GLN A 1 -7.82 14.74 29.86
CA GLN A 1 -7.52 14.70 28.42
C GLN A 1 -6.63 13.48 28.22
N ASP A 2 -7.14 12.45 27.55
CA ASP A 2 -6.33 11.28 27.24
C ASP A 2 -5.14 11.70 26.36
N PRO A 3 -3.96 11.10 26.57
CA PRO A 3 -2.83 11.39 25.72
C PRO A 3 -3.19 11.04 24.27
N PRO A 4 -2.78 11.87 23.29
CA PRO A 4 -3.02 11.55 21.89
C PRO A 4 -2.38 10.20 21.57
N GLU A 5 -3.13 9.36 20.85
CA GLU A 5 -2.62 8.09 20.36
C GLU A 5 -1.35 8.34 19.54
N LYS A 6 -0.28 7.59 19.82
CA LYS A 6 1.00 7.78 19.14
C LYS A 6 0.83 7.37 17.68
N SER A 7 0.84 8.33 16.76
CA SER A 7 0.84 8.05 15.34
C SER A 7 2.21 7.51 14.91
N ILE A 8 2.20 6.35 14.25
CA ILE A 8 3.41 5.76 13.68
C ILE A 8 3.76 6.53 12.40
N PRO A 9 5.03 6.91 12.18
CA PRO A 9 5.44 7.59 10.96
C PRO A 9 5.14 6.75 9.70
N ILE A 10 4.67 7.41 8.64
CA ILE A 10 4.32 6.73 7.38
C ILE A 10 5.49 5.98 6.74
N CYS A 11 6.73 6.47 6.93
CA CYS A 11 7.94 5.80 6.44
C CYS A 11 8.19 4.47 7.16
N THR A 12 7.93 4.41 8.48
CA THR A 12 8.01 3.19 9.28
C THR A 12 6.93 2.20 8.84
N LEU A 13 5.71 2.67 8.58
CA LEU A 13 4.63 1.80 8.09
C LEU A 13 4.92 1.24 6.68
N LYS A 14 5.36 2.08 5.74
CA LYS A 14 5.51 1.69 4.32
C LYS A 14 6.83 0.98 3.99
N ASN A 15 7.94 1.31 4.63
CA ASN A 15 9.27 0.84 4.20
C ASN A 15 10.09 0.20 5.33
N PHE A 16 9.93 0.65 6.57
CA PHE A 16 10.81 0.26 7.69
C PHE A 16 10.02 -0.30 8.88
N SER A 17 9.13 -1.25 8.62
CA SER A 17 8.34 -1.91 9.67
C SER A 17 9.24 -2.82 10.51
N ASN A 18 9.18 -2.65 11.84
CA ASN A 18 10.02 -3.40 12.80
C ASN A 18 9.21 -4.05 13.94
N ALA A 19 7.89 -3.85 13.96
CA ALA A 19 6.98 -4.38 14.97
C ALA A 19 5.69 -4.85 14.28
N ILE A 20 4.99 -5.82 14.88
CA ILE A 20 3.81 -6.44 14.27
C ILE A 20 2.67 -5.43 14.12
N GLU A 21 2.56 -4.48 15.04
CA GLU A 21 1.56 -3.42 15.07
C GLU A 21 1.65 -2.54 13.82
N HIS A 22 2.86 -2.26 13.34
CA HIS A 22 3.08 -1.46 12.13
C HIS A 22 2.53 -2.17 10.90
N THR A 23 2.74 -3.49 10.84
CA THR A 23 2.27 -4.33 9.75
C THR A 23 0.73 -4.44 9.78
N VAL A 24 0.15 -4.70 10.96
CA VAL A 24 -1.30 -4.79 11.12
C VAL A 24 -1.99 -3.48 10.75
N GLN A 25 -1.43 -2.34 11.16
CA GLN A 25 -2.01 -1.03 10.86
C GLN A 25 -1.94 -0.70 9.36
N LEU A 26 -0.88 -1.11 8.66
CA LEU A 26 -0.78 -0.97 7.21
C LEU A 26 -1.94 -1.69 6.48
N PHE A 27 -2.27 -2.91 6.89
CA PHE A 27 -3.39 -3.67 6.31
C PHE A 27 -4.77 -3.14 6.70
N ALA A 28 -4.88 -2.42 7.82
CA ALA A 28 -6.14 -1.81 8.25
C ALA A 28 -6.46 -0.52 7.46
N LEU A 29 -5.44 0.26 7.10
CA LEU A 29 -5.60 1.46 6.26
C LEU A 29 -6.19 1.14 4.88
N ASP A 30 -5.96 -0.07 4.38
CA ASP A 30 -6.42 -0.51 3.06
C ASP A 30 -7.93 -0.85 3.01
N ARG A 31 -8.64 -0.77 4.15
CA ARG A 31 -10.06 -1.16 4.28
C ARG A 31 -10.98 -0.02 4.70
N ASP A 32 -10.57 1.24 4.55
CA ASP A 32 -11.36 2.37 5.01
C ASP A 32 -12.51 2.72 4.03
N SER A 33 -13.74 2.84 4.56
CA SER A 33 -14.92 3.27 3.80
C SER A 33 -14.85 4.74 3.38
N LYS A 34 -13.91 5.50 3.96
CA LYS A 34 -13.62 6.90 3.62
C LYS A 34 -12.49 7.09 2.62
N PHE A 35 -12.09 6.03 1.90
CA PHE A 35 -10.99 6.05 0.94
C PHE A 35 -11.01 7.28 0.02
N MET A 36 -12.17 7.68 -0.52
CA MET A 36 -12.26 8.84 -1.44
C MET A 36 -12.01 10.18 -0.75
N GLU A 37 -12.62 10.37 0.43
CA GLU A 37 -12.48 11.60 1.21
C GLU A 37 -11.03 11.78 1.69
N GLN A 38 -10.40 10.69 2.14
CA GLN A 38 -9.01 10.68 2.58
C GLN A 38 -8.03 10.87 1.41
N THR A 39 -8.23 10.16 0.30
CA THR A 39 -7.33 10.21 -0.87
C THR A 39 -7.25 11.62 -1.46
N LEU A 40 -8.39 12.34 -1.51
CA LEU A 40 -8.44 13.70 -2.04
C LEU A 40 -7.78 14.74 -1.12
N GLN A 41 -7.61 14.42 0.17
CA GLN A 41 -6.94 15.30 1.13
C GLN A 41 -5.42 15.07 1.19
N LEU A 42 -4.88 14.07 0.48
CA LEU A 42 -3.44 13.81 0.44
C LEU A 42 -2.69 14.89 -0.35
N ALA A 43 -1.45 15.17 0.06
CA ALA A 43 -0.62 16.18 -0.59
C ALA A 43 0.14 15.61 -1.80
N GLY A 44 0.46 16.48 -2.76
CA GLY A 44 1.31 16.15 -3.90
C GLY A 44 0.64 15.20 -4.91
N THR A 45 1.37 14.18 -5.36
CA THR A 45 0.90 13.21 -6.37
C THR A 45 0.09 12.05 -5.78
N GLN A 46 0.00 11.95 -4.46
CA GLN A 46 -0.66 10.82 -3.79
C GLN A 46 -2.15 10.65 -4.15
N PRO A 47 -2.96 11.72 -4.32
CA PRO A 47 -4.33 11.57 -4.80
C PRO A 47 -4.40 10.94 -6.19
N LEU A 48 -3.49 11.33 -7.09
CA LEU A 48 -3.41 10.80 -8.45
C LEU A 48 -3.03 9.32 -8.44
N GLU A 49 -2.04 8.93 -7.63
CA GLU A 49 -1.64 7.53 -7.46
C GLU A 49 -2.82 6.66 -6.99
N GLY A 50 -3.60 7.15 -6.02
CA GLY A 50 -4.82 6.48 -5.56
C GLY A 50 -5.86 6.32 -6.66
N LEU A 51 -6.12 7.37 -7.45
CA LEU A 51 -7.08 7.31 -8.55
C LEU A 51 -6.63 6.39 -9.70
N VAL A 52 -5.33 6.37 -10.00
CA VAL A 52 -4.74 5.44 -10.98
C VAL A 52 -4.92 4.00 -10.50
N ALA A 53 -4.69 3.71 -9.21
CA ALA A 53 -4.92 2.38 -8.65
C ALA A 53 -6.40 1.93 -8.79
N VAL A 54 -7.35 2.84 -8.58
CA VAL A 54 -8.79 2.58 -8.81
C VAL A 54 -9.06 2.28 -10.29
N GLN A 55 -8.53 3.10 -11.21
CA GLN A 55 -8.70 2.90 -12.65
C GLN A 55 -8.12 1.55 -13.10
N CYS A 56 -6.92 1.19 -12.62
CA CYS A 56 -6.31 -0.10 -12.88
C CYS A 56 -7.19 -1.25 -12.41
N SER A 57 -7.71 -1.18 -11.18
CA SER A 57 -8.51 -2.25 -10.58
C SER A 57 -9.89 -2.40 -11.22
N LEU A 58 -10.53 -1.30 -11.61
CA LEU A 58 -11.92 -1.30 -12.11
C LEU A 58 -12.03 -1.40 -13.64
N VAL A 59 -10.98 -1.01 -14.37
CA VAL A 59 -11.03 -0.90 -15.83
C VAL A 59 -9.91 -1.70 -16.48
N LEU A 60 -8.65 -1.37 -16.23
CA LEU A 60 -7.53 -1.89 -17.04
C LEU A 60 -7.19 -3.36 -16.74
N GLN A 61 -7.24 -3.74 -15.47
CA GLN A 61 -6.89 -5.07 -14.98
C GLN A 61 -8.09 -5.76 -14.32
N ARG A 62 -9.31 -5.41 -14.73
CA ARG A 62 -10.52 -6.00 -14.17
C ARG A 62 -10.61 -7.48 -14.59
N PRO A 63 -10.50 -8.44 -13.65
CA PRO A 63 -10.55 -9.86 -13.97
C PRO A 63 -11.95 -10.24 -14.48
N GLN A 64 -12.01 -11.05 -15.53
CA GLN A 64 -13.28 -11.53 -16.11
C GLN A 64 -13.56 -12.98 -15.73
N THR A 65 -12.50 -13.74 -15.42
CA THR A 65 -12.57 -15.15 -15.07
C THR A 65 -11.92 -15.43 -13.72
N ARG A 66 -12.22 -16.61 -13.15
CA ARG A 66 -11.54 -17.10 -11.95
C ARG A 66 -10.01 -17.21 -12.14
N SER A 67 -9.57 -17.59 -13.34
CA SER A 67 -8.13 -17.69 -13.66
C SER A 67 -7.46 -16.32 -13.64
N ASP A 68 -8.15 -15.29 -14.15
CA ASP A 68 -7.66 -13.91 -14.10
C ASP A 68 -7.52 -13.44 -12.65
N CYS A 69 -8.50 -13.77 -11.79
CA CYS A 69 -8.40 -13.43 -10.36
C CYS A 69 -7.15 -14.04 -9.70
N LEU A 70 -6.83 -15.31 -9.99
CA LEU A 70 -5.62 -15.96 -9.47
C LEU A 70 -4.35 -15.28 -9.98
N THR A 71 -4.34 -14.88 -11.24
CA THR A 71 -3.22 -14.16 -11.87
C THR A 71 -3.04 -12.78 -11.24
N CYS A 72 -4.11 -11.99 -11.09
CA CYS A 72 -4.10 -10.69 -10.42
C CYS A 72 -3.62 -10.82 -8.96
N THR A 73 -4.07 -11.85 -8.24
CA THR A 73 -3.67 -12.10 -6.85
C THR A 73 -2.17 -12.39 -6.76
N TYR A 74 -1.65 -13.27 -7.63
CA TYR A 74 -0.24 -13.59 -7.68
C TYR A 74 0.62 -12.37 -8.06
N GLN A 75 0.20 -11.59 -9.05
CA GLN A 75 0.89 -10.36 -9.45
C GLN A 75 0.92 -9.34 -8.31
N HIS A 76 -0.22 -9.12 -7.64
CA HIS A 76 -0.29 -8.22 -6.51
C HIS A 76 0.63 -8.66 -5.36
N TRP A 77 0.62 -9.96 -5.02
CA TRP A 77 1.54 -10.52 -4.04
C TRP A 77 3.00 -10.28 -4.42
N ARG A 78 3.37 -10.56 -5.67
CA ARG A 78 4.73 -10.36 -6.16
C ARG A 78 5.14 -8.89 -6.06
N THR A 79 4.28 -7.96 -6.46
CA THR A 79 4.60 -6.53 -6.38
C THR A 79 4.82 -6.09 -4.94
N GLN A 80 3.91 -6.45 -4.02
CA GLN A 80 3.98 -6.00 -2.63
C GLN A 80 5.10 -6.66 -1.81
N PHE A 81 5.33 -7.96 -2.03
CA PHE A 81 6.22 -8.78 -1.17
C PHE A 81 7.50 -9.25 -1.88
N SER A 82 7.73 -8.84 -3.13
CA SER A 82 8.99 -9.10 -3.84
C SER A 82 9.50 -7.84 -4.52
N ASP A 83 8.78 -7.31 -5.52
CA ASP A 83 9.30 -6.23 -6.37
C ASP A 83 9.59 -4.96 -5.55
N HIS A 84 8.68 -4.55 -4.64
CA HIS A 84 8.91 -3.41 -3.74
C HIS A 84 10.09 -3.63 -2.78
N ILE A 85 10.24 -4.83 -2.23
CA ILE A 85 11.36 -5.15 -1.33
C ILE A 85 12.68 -5.10 -2.09
N GLN A 86 12.72 -5.65 -3.31
CA GLN A 86 13.89 -5.59 -4.19
C GLN A 86 14.24 -4.15 -4.55
N GLN A 87 13.26 -3.31 -4.87
CA GLN A 87 13.49 -1.88 -5.14
C GLN A 87 14.03 -1.15 -3.90
N LEU A 88 13.50 -1.48 -2.71
CA LEU A 88 13.99 -0.90 -1.45
C LEU A 88 15.45 -1.27 -1.21
N LEU A 89 15.81 -2.55 -1.35
CA LEU A 89 17.19 -3.04 -1.20
C LEU A 89 18.13 -2.50 -2.28
N HIS A 90 17.63 -2.24 -3.48
CA HIS A 90 18.40 -1.57 -4.53
C HIS A 90 18.72 -0.11 -4.15
N ASN A 91 17.75 0.61 -3.58
CA ASN A 91 17.91 2.00 -3.15
C ASN A 91 18.70 2.13 -1.84
N PHE A 92 18.61 1.12 -0.96
CA PHE A 92 19.27 1.05 0.35
C PHE A 92 19.99 -0.30 0.49
N PRO A 93 21.20 -0.43 -0.07
CA PRO A 93 22.00 -1.64 0.04
C PRO A 93 22.25 -2.01 1.51
N PRO A 94 22.24 -3.30 1.86
CA PRO A 94 22.41 -3.74 3.25
C PRO A 94 23.80 -3.43 3.84
N ASP A 95 24.80 -3.21 2.98
CA ASP A 95 26.19 -2.97 3.36
C ASP A 95 26.57 -1.48 3.38
N GLN A 96 25.59 -0.58 3.31
CA GLN A 96 25.79 0.87 3.39
C GLN A 96 25.57 1.38 4.82
#